data_AF-Q9F257-F1
#
_entry.id   AF-Q9F257-F1
#
_cell.length_a   1.000
_cell.length_b   1.000
_cell.length_c   1.000
_cell.angle_alpha   90.00
_cell.angle_beta   90.00
_cell.angle_gamma   90.00
#
_symmetry.space_group_name_H-M   'P 1'
#
loop_
_entity.id
_entity.type
_entity.pdbx_description
1 polymer ?
#
loop_
_entity_poly.entity_id
_entity_poly.type
_entity_poly.pdbx_seq_one_letter_code
_entity_poly.pdbx_strand_id
1 'polypeptide(L)'
;MKLDYTVVWMEEAEQQLLEKARFILYDSQSREVSFRFHREIRELTQKLSYVATAYNDGRFHIYTVKNGHSVKFIVRNGRVYISAFLAKGREFVI
;
A
#
# COMPACT_ATOMS: atom_id res chain seq x y z
N MET A 1 3.64 -21.19 -13.99
CA MET A 1 3.58 -21.53 -12.55
C MET A 1 3.29 -20.23 -11.80
N LYS A 2 2.16 -20.14 -11.10
CA LYS A 2 1.74 -18.91 -10.42
C LYS A 2 2.52 -18.85 -9.10
N LEU A 3 3.58 -18.03 -9.07
CA LEU A 3 4.23 -17.68 -7.82
C LEU A 3 3.29 -16.68 -7.16
N ASP A 4 2.49 -17.10 -6.18
CA ASP A 4 1.71 -16.16 -5.38
C ASP A 4 2.70 -15.46 -4.43
N TYR A 5 3.20 -14.29 -4.82
CA TYR A 5 4.14 -13.53 -4.00
C TYR A 5 3.47 -13.11 -2.70
N THR A 6 4.15 -13.24 -1.57
CA THR A 6 3.63 -12.70 -0.30
C THR A 6 3.81 -11.19 -0.27
N VAL A 7 2.73 -10.45 0.01
CA VAL A 7 2.78 -9.00 0.22
C VAL A 7 3.10 -8.71 1.68
N VAL A 8 4.20 -7.99 1.91
CA VAL A 8 4.71 -7.63 3.23
C VAL A 8 4.73 -6.11 3.33
N TRP A 9 4.11 -5.57 4.38
CA TRP A 9 4.17 -4.15 4.70
C TRP A 9 5.36 -3.90 5.62
N MET A 10 6.21 -2.95 5.24
CA MET A 10 7.25 -2.44 6.14
C MET A 10 6.58 -1.54 7.18
N GLU A 11 7.20 -1.45 8.36
CA GLU A 11 6.67 -0.68 9.49
C GLU A 11 6.33 0.77 9.11
N GLU A 12 7.23 1.45 8.40
CA GLU A 12 7.03 2.81 7.91
C GLU A 12 5.76 2.94 7.05
N ALA A 13 5.56 2.02 6.10
CA ALA A 13 4.36 2.04 5.24
C ALA A 13 3.08 1.79 6.04
N GLU A 14 3.15 0.92 7.05
CA GLU A 14 2.04 0.63 7.94
C GLU A 14 1.67 1.86 8.80
N GLN A 15 2.66 2.53 9.38
CA GLN A 15 2.46 3.77 10.13
C GLN A 15 1.82 4.86 9.26
N GLN A 16 2.29 5.05 8.02
CA GLN A 16 1.73 6.02 7.07
C GLN A 16 0.26 5.71 6.70
N LEU A 17 -0.08 4.43 6.51
CA LEU A 17 -1.47 4.02 6.27
C LEU A 17 -2.35 4.30 7.49
N LEU A 18 -1.86 3.97 8.69
CA LEU A 18 -2.57 4.22 9.94
C LEU A 18 -2.77 5.71 10.21
N GLU A 19 -1.77 6.56 9.92
CA GLU A 19 -1.91 8.02 9.98
C GLU A 19 -3.05 8.52 9.10
N LYS A 20 -3.13 8.05 7.86
CA LYS A 20 -4.22 8.46 6.96
C LYS A 20 -5.57 7.95 7.46
N ALA A 21 -5.64 6.73 7.98
CA ALA A 21 -6.85 6.19 8.58
C ALA A 21 -7.30 7.02 9.82
N ARG A 22 -6.36 7.46 10.66
CA ARG A 22 -6.62 8.37 11.79
C ARG A 22 -7.12 9.73 11.33
N PHE A 23 -6.53 10.30 10.27
CA PHE A 23 -7.01 11.54 9.68
C PHE A 23 -8.46 11.40 9.18
N ILE A 24 -8.79 10.31 8.48
CA ILE A 24 -10.16 10.04 8.02
C ILE A 24 -11.12 9.87 9.20
N LEU A 25 -10.69 9.23 10.28
CA LEU A 25 -11.49 9.14 11.50
C LEU A 25 -11.79 10.53 12.08
N TYR A 26 -10.78 11.39 12.16
CA TYR A 26 -10.94 12.75 12.66
C TYR A 26 -11.86 13.60 11.77
N ASP A 27 -11.75 13.50 10.45
CA ASP A 27 -12.55 14.28 9.52
C ASP A 27 -14.01 13.79 9.42
N SER A 28 -14.19 12.48 9.23
CA SER A 28 -15.53 11.89 9.07
C SER A 28 -16.28 11.65 10.39
N GLN A 29 -15.57 11.71 11.52
CA GLN A 29 -16.06 11.30 12.85
C GLN A 29 -16.62 9.87 12.89
N SER A 30 -16.23 9.01 11.93
CA SER A 30 -16.76 7.65 11.79
C SER A 30 -15.65 6.59 11.84
N ARG A 31 -15.71 5.75 12.87
CA ARG A 31 -14.83 4.58 13.02
C ARG A 31 -15.02 3.57 11.90
N GLU A 32 -16.25 3.39 11.44
CA GLU A 32 -16.56 2.45 10.35
C GLU A 32 -15.90 2.89 9.04
N VAL A 33 -15.98 4.17 8.71
CA VAL A 33 -15.36 4.73 7.49
C VAL A 33 -13.84 4.58 7.54
N SER A 34 -13.22 4.94 8.67
CA SER A 34 -11.78 4.78 8.88
C SER A 34 -11.31 3.32 8.77
N PHE A 35 -12.03 2.40 9.43
CA PHE A 35 -11.72 0.97 9.38
C PHE A 35 -11.86 0.41 7.96
N ARG A 36 -12.96 0.75 7.28
CA ARG A 36 -13.24 0.31 5.90
C ARG A 36 -12.15 0.79 4.95
N PHE A 37 -11.69 2.04 5.09
CA PHE A 37 -10.57 2.57 4.31
C PHE A 37 -9.29 1.75 4.52
N HIS A 38 -8.87 1.55 5.77
CA HIS A 38 -7.65 0.80 6.08
C HIS A 38 -7.72 -0.62 5.51
N ARG A 39 -8.84 -1.32 5.75
CA ARG A 39 -9.06 -2.69 5.27
C ARG A 39 -9.04 -2.75 3.75
N GLU A 40 -9.75 -1.87 3.07
CA GLU A 40 -9.83 -1.86 1.60
C GLU A 40 -8.45 -1.62 0.95
N ILE A 41 -7.64 -0.70 1.49
CA ILE A 41 -6.27 -0.49 0.98
C ILE A 41 -5.45 -1.77 1.13
N ARG A 42 -5.49 -2.43 2.29
CA ARG A 42 -4.76 -3.70 2.52
C ARG A 42 -5.20 -4.77 1.54
N GLU A 43 -6.51 -4.95 1.36
CA GLU A 43 -7.10 -5.95 0.45
C GLU A 43 -6.73 -5.69 -1.01
N LEU A 44 -6.87 -4.46 -1.49
CA LEU A 44 -6.55 -4.11 -2.88
C LEU A 44 -5.06 -4.28 -3.18
N THR A 45 -4.22 -3.98 -2.20
CA THR A 45 -2.78 -4.13 -2.33
C THR A 45 -2.36 -5.60 -2.46
N GLN A 46 -3.16 -6.56 -1.98
CA GLN A 46 -2.89 -8.00 -2.20
C GLN A 46 -2.88 -8.38 -3.68
N LYS A 47 -3.49 -7.60 -4.58
CA LYS A 47 -3.41 -7.83 -6.03
C LYS A 47 -1.97 -7.80 -6.56
N LEU A 48 -1.05 -7.13 -5.86
CA LEU A 48 0.38 -7.16 -6.20
C LEU A 48 0.95 -8.58 -6.19
N SER A 49 0.44 -9.48 -5.34
CA SER A 49 0.87 -10.89 -5.31
C SER A 49 0.82 -11.58 -6.68
N TYR A 50 -0.15 -11.19 -7.52
CA TYR A 50 -0.40 -11.79 -8.82
C TYR A 50 0.37 -11.15 -9.97
N VAL A 51 0.78 -9.90 -9.81
CA VAL A 51 1.47 -9.13 -10.87
C VAL A 51 2.96 -8.92 -10.56
N ALA A 52 3.42 -9.29 -9.37
CA ALA A 52 4.78 -9.05 -8.88
C ALA A 52 5.89 -9.62 -9.77
N THR A 53 5.65 -10.71 -10.50
CA THR A 53 6.62 -11.26 -11.46
C THR A 53 7.05 -10.21 -12.49
N ALA A 54 6.14 -9.34 -12.95
CA ALA A 54 6.45 -8.29 -13.92
C ALA A 54 7.35 -7.19 -13.36
N TYR A 55 7.46 -7.08 -12.03
CA TYR A 55 8.22 -6.06 -11.31
C TYR A 55 9.46 -6.66 -10.61
N ASN A 56 9.83 -7.90 -10.92
CA ASN A 56 10.98 -8.57 -10.32
C ASN A 56 12.31 -8.17 -10.99
N ASP A 57 12.56 -6.87 -11.04
CA ASP A 57 13.77 -6.25 -11.63
C ASP A 57 14.72 -5.67 -10.56
N GLY A 58 14.38 -5.85 -9.28
CA GLY A 58 15.17 -5.37 -8.14
C GLY A 58 15.06 -3.86 -7.89
N ARG A 59 14.15 -3.15 -8.56
CA ARG A 59 13.92 -1.69 -8.43
C ARG A 59 12.63 -1.38 -7.66
N PHE A 60 12.53 -0.14 -7.19
CA PHE A 60 11.28 0.35 -6.60
C PHE A 60 10.29 0.76 -7.67
N HIS A 61 9.03 0.41 -7.46
CA HIS A 61 7.90 0.74 -8.33
C HIS A 61 6.79 1.38 -7.53
N ILE A 62 5.89 2.09 -8.23
CA ILE A 62 4.69 2.69 -7.64
C ILE A 62 3.48 1.97 -8.22
N TYR A 63 2.59 1.51 -7.34
CA TYR A 63 1.31 0.93 -7.72
C TYR A 63 0.17 1.80 -7.20
N THR A 64 -0.72 2.22 -8.11
CA THR A 64 -1.93 2.96 -7.73
C THR A 64 -2.94 1.99 -7.16
N VAL A 65 -3.40 2.23 -5.93
CA VAL A 65 -4.33 1.35 -5.22
C VAL A 65 -5.78 1.78 -5.47
N LYS A 66 -6.16 2.96 -4.99
CA LYS A 66 -7.53 3.52 -5.13
C LYS A 66 -7.56 5.00 -4.78
N ASN A 67 -8.45 5.78 -5.38
CA ASN A 67 -8.75 7.17 -5.00
C ASN A 67 -7.49 8.06 -4.89
N GLY A 68 -6.51 7.87 -5.78
CA GLY A 68 -5.24 8.62 -5.78
C GLY A 68 -4.24 8.22 -4.69
N HIS A 69 -4.53 7.16 -3.92
CA HIS A 69 -3.56 6.53 -3.03
C HIS A 69 -2.72 5.51 -3.79
N SER A 70 -1.44 5.48 -3.50
CA SER A 70 -0.48 4.57 -4.11
C SER A 70 0.41 3.91 -3.07
N VAL A 71 1.14 2.88 -3.45
CA VAL A 71 2.20 2.27 -2.63
C VAL A 71 3.50 2.25 -3.40
N LYS A 72 4.61 2.52 -2.72
CA LYS A 72 5.95 2.24 -3.22
C LYS A 72 6.36 0.85 -2.75
N PHE A 73 6.81 0.02 -3.68
CA PHE A 73 7.16 -1.37 -3.37
C PHE A 73 8.38 -1.85 -4.16
N ILE A 74 8.98 -2.95 -3.70
CA ILE A 74 10.06 -3.66 -4.37
C ILE A 74 9.80 -5.17 -4.29
N VAL A 75 10.12 -5.89 -5.36
CA VAL A 75 10.01 -7.35 -5.40
C VAL A 75 11.38 -7.97 -5.15
N ARG A 76 11.50 -8.80 -4.11
CA ARG A 76 12.72 -9.58 -3.79
C ARG A 76 12.35 -10.90 -3.14
N ASN A 77 13.12 -11.95 -3.43
CA ASN A 77 13.01 -13.26 -2.76
C ASN A 77 11.57 -13.82 -2.73
N GLY A 78 10.83 -13.68 -3.83
CA GLY A 78 9.43 -14.16 -3.91
C GLY A 78 8.43 -13.35 -3.08
N ARG A 79 8.79 -12.14 -2.64
CA ARG A 79 7.94 -11.27 -1.82
C ARG A 79 7.84 -9.87 -2.42
N VAL A 80 6.70 -9.23 -2.18
CA VAL A 80 6.45 -7.82 -2.47
C VAL A 80 6.60 -7.05 -1.16
N TYR A 81 7.65 -6.24 -1.04
CA TYR A 81 7.86 -5.40 0.13
C TYR A 81 7.33 -4.00 -0.15
N ILE A 82 6.35 -3.58 0.64
CA ILE A 82 5.77 -2.25 0.56
C ILE A 82 6.52 -1.34 1.49
N SER A 83 7.31 -0.44 0.92
CA SER A 83 8.21 0.44 1.65
C SER A 83 7.57 1.77 2.06
N ALA A 84 6.54 2.22 1.34
CA ALA A 84 5.82 3.44 1.68
C ALA A 84 4.36 3.40 1.20
N PHE A 85 3.47 4.01 1.98
CA PHE A 85 2.10 4.32 1.59
C PHE A 85 2.00 5.79 1.18
N LEU A 86 1.66 6.02 -0.08
CA LEU A 86 1.59 7.33 -0.69
C LEU A 86 0.15 7.83 -0.65
N ALA A 87 -0.19 8.61 0.38
CA ALA A 87 -1.53 9.13 0.51
C ALA A 87 -1.82 10.21 -0.55
N LYS A 88 -3.03 10.19 -1.15
CA LYS A 88 -3.49 11.29 -2.01
C LYS A 88 -3.34 12.63 -1.29
N GLY A 89 -2.70 13.59 -1.96
CA GLY A 89 -2.51 14.95 -1.45
C GLY A 89 -1.32 15.15 -0.52
N ARG A 90 -0.48 14.12 -0.28
CA ARG A 90 0.89 14.35 0.22
C ARG A 90 1.77 14.69 -0.99
N GLU A 91 2.22 15.92 -1.09
CA GLU A 91 3.33 16.29 -1.98
C GLU A 91 4.59 15.59 -1.46
N PHE A 92 5.16 14.69 -2.26
CA PHE A 92 6.48 14.16 -1.98
C PHE A 92 7.48 15.17 -2.51
N VAL A 93 8.16 15.89 -1.60
CA VAL A 93 9.42 16.54 -1.96
C VAL A 93 10.41 15.40 -2.21
N ILE A 94 10.79 15.25 -3.48
CA ILE A 94 11.78 14.28 -3.96
C ILE A 94 13.17 14.83 -3.67
#